data_AF-A0A7J8L9A2-F1
#
_entry.id   AF-A0A7J8L9A2-F1
#
_cell.length_a   1.000
_cell.length_b   1.000
_cell.length_c   1.000
_cell.angle_alpha   90.00
_cell.angle_beta   90.00
_cell.angle_gamma   90.00
#
_symmetry.space_group_name_H-M   'P 1'
#
loop_
_entity.id
_entity.type
_entity.pdbx_description
1 polymer ?
#
loop_
_entity_poly.entity_id
_entity_poly.type
_entity_poly.pdbx_seq_one_letter_code
_entity_poly.pdbx_strand_id
1 'polypeptide(L)' 'MGHLDGSREFPRLCIGIGNPPGAMDMKAYLLQKFSPAERNQINEALEQGVEAVRTLVLNGFNQKTTRFNLGQKYKHHKV' A
#
# COMPACT_ATOMS: atom_id res chain seq x y z
N MET A 1 18.19 -12.89 -14.19
CA MET A 1 17.97 -11.47 -14.52
C MET A 1 16.47 -11.22 -14.46
N GLY A 2 16.03 -10.12 -13.85
CA GLY A 2 14.60 -9.76 -13.86
C GLY A 2 14.15 -9.30 -15.26
N HIS A 3 12.85 -9.26 -15.50
CA HIS A 3 12.26 -8.91 -16.81
C HIS A 3 12.46 -7.46 -17.27
N LEU A 4 13.08 -6.61 -16.44
CA LEU A 4 13.28 -5.17 -16.69
C LEU A 4 14.76 -4.80 -16.74
N ASP A 5 15.65 -5.76 -17.07
CA ASP A 5 17.11 -5.54 -17.18
C ASP A 5 17.74 -4.87 -15.96
N GLY A 6 17.17 -5.10 -14.78
CA GLY A 6 17.63 -4.51 -13.51
C GLY A 6 17.15 -3.08 -13.25
N SER A 7 16.37 -2.47 -14.15
CA SER A 7 15.77 -1.15 -13.93
C SER A 7 14.84 -1.15 -12.71
N ARG A 8 14.92 -0.07 -11.92
CA ARG A 8 14.07 0.20 -10.74
C ARG A 8 13.26 1.48 -10.87
N GLU A 9 13.40 2.17 -12.01
CA GLU A 9 12.86 3.51 -12.30
C GLU A 9 11.41 3.45 -12.80
N PHE A 10 10.57 2.77 -12.04
CA PHE A 10 9.14 2.73 -12.28
C PHE A 10 8.39 3.00 -10.98
N PRO A 11 7.25 3.68 -11.06
CA PRO A 11 6.53 4.06 -9.87
C PRO A 11 5.80 2.88 -9.24
N ARG A 12 5.70 2.91 -7.92
CA ARG A 12 5.07 1.86 -7.12
C ARG A 12 4.12 2.50 -6.12
N LEU A 13 2.89 2.00 -6.08
CA LEU A 13 1.96 2.28 -4.99
C LEU A 13 2.00 1.09 -4.03
N CYS A 14 2.45 1.32 -2.79
CA CYS A 14 2.50 0.28 -1.76
C CYS A 14 1.31 0.44 -0.81
N ILE A 15 0.52 -0.62 -0.67
CA ILE A 15 -0.51 -0.75 0.37
C ILE A 15 0.11 -1.56 1.51
N GLY A 16 0.30 -0.92 2.67
CA GLY A 16 0.83 -1.60 3.85
C GLY A 16 -0.23 -2.50 4.47
N ILE A 17 0.09 -3.78 4.64
CA ILE A 17 -0.80 -4.75 5.29
C ILE A 17 -0.42 -5.01 6.76
N GLY A 18 0.75 -4.53 7.20
CA GLY A 18 1.26 -4.74 8.55
C GLY A 18 2.35 -5.81 8.60
N ASN A 19 2.63 -6.30 9.81
CA ASN A 19 3.57 -7.38 10.09
C ASN A 19 2.84 -8.54 10.76
N PRO A 20 3.33 -9.80 10.59
CA PRO A 20 2.78 -10.94 11.30
C PRO A 20 2.82 -10.71 12.82
N PRO A 21 1.73 -11.01 13.55
CA PRO A 21 1.69 -10.86 15.00
C PRO A 21 2.58 -11.91 15.68
N GLY A 22 3.43 -11.47 16.61
CA GLY A 22 4.27 -12.34 17.43
C GLY A 22 5.22 -13.20 16.60
N ALA A 23 5.17 -14.52 16.81
CA ALA A 23 6.00 -15.51 16.11
C ALA A 23 5.28 -16.22 14.94
N MET A 24 4.20 -15.62 14.41
CA MET A 24 3.49 -16.18 13.26
C MET A 24 4.41 -16.28 12.04
N ASP A 25 4.32 -17.40 11.31
CA ASP A 25 5.03 -17.58 10.05
C ASP A 25 4.58 -16.56 8.99
N MET A 26 5.55 -15.99 8.28
CA MET A 26 5.29 -14.93 7.30
C MET A 26 4.45 -15.42 6.11
N LYS A 27 4.64 -16.66 5.64
CA LYS A 27 3.84 -17.18 4.52
C LYS A 27 2.41 -17.41 4.97
N ALA A 28 2.19 -17.93 6.18
CA ALA A 28 0.87 -18.08 6.75
C ALA A 28 0.15 -16.72 6.87
N TYR A 29 0.84 -15.68 7.34
CA TYR A 29 0.30 -14.31 7.43
C TYR A 29 -0.08 -13.71 6.06
N LEU A 30 0.71 -13.99 5.01
CA LEU A 30 0.41 -13.49 3.67
C LEU A 30 -0.75 -14.23 2.98
N LEU A 31 -0.97 -15.50 3.35
CA LEU A 31 -1.99 -16.35 2.72
C LEU A 31 -3.34 -16.36 3.45
N GLN A 32 -3.38 -15.88 4.70
CA GLN A 32 -4.63 -15.78 5.44
C GLN A 32 -5.53 -14.64 4.94
N LYS A 33 -6.81 -14.70 5.30
CA LYS A 33 -7.73 -13.59 5.06
C LYS A 33 -7.54 -12.51 6.11
N PHE A 34 -7.71 -11.25 5.71
CA PHE A 34 -7.86 -10.13 6.65
C PHE A 34 -9.03 -10.36 7.61
N SER A 35 -8.82 -10.02 8.88
CA SER A 35 -9.87 -9.85 9.88
C SER A 35 -10.86 -8.75 9.47
N PRO A 36 -12.06 -8.67 10.10
CA PRO A 36 -13.01 -7.60 9.80
C PRO A 36 -12.44 -6.18 10.02
N ALA A 37 -11.62 -6.00 11.05
CA ALA A 37 -10.97 -4.72 11.32
C ALA A 37 -9.94 -4.34 10.25
N GLU A 38 -9.04 -5.27 9.90
CA GLU A 38 -8.07 -5.07 8.82
C GLU A 38 -8.77 -4.86 7.48
N ARG A 39 -9.89 -5.56 7.22
CA ARG A 39 -10.66 -5.40 5.99
C ARG A 39 -11.15 -3.96 5.80
N ASN A 40 -11.64 -3.32 6.87
CA ASN A 40 -12.06 -1.93 6.80
C ASN A 40 -10.89 -1.00 6.44
N GLN A 41 -9.71 -1.23 7.04
CA GLN A 41 -8.50 -0.47 6.74
C GLN A 41 -8.05 -0.66 5.28
N ILE A 42 -8.11 -1.89 4.77
CA ILE A 42 -7.78 -2.20 3.38
C ILE A 42 -8.77 -1.51 2.43
N ASN A 43 -10.06 -1.47 2.75
CA ASN A 43 -11.05 -0.77 1.93
C ASN A 43 -10.76 0.73 1.85
N GLU A 44 -10.45 1.38 2.99
CA GLU A 44 -10.05 2.80 3.01
C GLU A 44 -8.74 3.03 2.22
N ALA A 45 -7.77 2.13 2.36
CA ALA A 45 -6.51 2.20 1.63
C ALA A 45 -6.72 2.08 0.11
N LEU A 46 -7.65 1.22 -0.33
CA LEU A 46 -8.01 1.06 -1.73
C LEU A 46 -8.69 2.31 -2.27
N GLU A 47 -9.64 2.90 -1.54
CA GLU A 47 -10.30 4.15 -1.96
C GLU A 47 -9.28 5.28 -2.16
N GLN A 48 -8.38 5.45 -1.18
CA GLN A 48 -7.28 6.42 -1.28
C GLN A 48 -6.31 6.09 -2.42
N GLY A 49 -6.01 4.81 -2.61
CA GLY A 49 -5.13 4.33 -3.67
C GLY A 49 -5.67 4.66 -5.07
N VAL A 50 -6.97 4.52 -5.30
CA VAL A 50 -7.61 4.88 -6.56
C VAL A 50 -7.39 6.36 -6.89
N GLU A 51 -7.59 7.25 -5.91
CA GLU A 51 -7.39 8.68 -6.10
C GLU A 51 -5.91 9.04 -6.33
N ALA A 52 -4.99 8.34 -5.66
CA ALA A 52 -3.55 8.51 -5.87
C ALA A 52 -3.13 8.11 -7.29
N VAL A 53 -3.60 6.95 -7.77
CA VAL A 53 -3.33 6.47 -9.13
C VAL A 53 -3.91 7.43 -10.16
N ARG A 54 -5.15 7.88 -9.98
CA ARG A 54 -5.79 8.87 -10.86
C ARG A 54 -5.00 10.16 -10.92
N THR A 55 -4.59 10.70 -9.76
CA THR A 55 -3.79 11.92 -9.67
C THR A 55 -2.45 11.76 -10.38
N LEU A 56 -1.76 10.63 -10.16
CA LEU A 56 -0.47 10.35 -10.76
C LEU A 56 -0.56 10.23 -12.28
N VAL A 57 -1.55 9.52 -12.80
CA VAL A 57 -1.72 9.33 -14.25
C VAL A 57 -2.09 10.62 -14.95
N LEU A 58 -2.98 11.43 -14.37
CA LEU A 58 -3.46 12.67 -14.99
C LEU A 58 -2.48 13.83 -14.86
N ASN A 59 -1.74 13.90 -13.75
CA ASN A 59 -0.96 15.10 -13.39
C ASN A 59 0.54 14.81 -13.15
N GLY A 60 0.99 13.58 -13.36
CA GLY A 60 2.38 13.16 -13.13
C GLY A 60 2.82 13.22 -11.66
N PHE A 61 4.13 13.14 -11.45
CA PHE A 61 4.76 13.35 -10.14
C PHE A 61 4.75 14.83 -9.78
N ASN A 62 3.76 15.24 -8.99
CA ASN A 62 3.65 16.62 -8.49
C ASN A 62 3.50 16.62 -6.95
N GLN A 63 3.39 17.82 -6.35
CA GLN A 63 3.25 17.96 -4.89
C GLN A 63 2.06 17.19 -4.29
N LYS A 64 0.97 16.98 -5.04
CA LYS A 64 -0.18 16.18 -4.57
C LYS A 64 0.20 14.70 -4.42
N THR A 65 0.97 14.17 -5.36
CA THR A 65 1.50 12.79 -5.31
C THR A 65 2.43 12.59 -4.11
N THR A 66 3.27 13.57 -3.78
CA THR A 66 4.13 13.53 -2.57
C THR A 66 3.30 13.59 -1.28
N ARG A 67 2.24 14.41 -1.25
CA ARG A 67 1.34 14.54 -0.09
C ARG A 67 0.55 13.28 0.21
N PHE A 68 0.30 12.42 -0.79
CA PHE A 68 -0.37 11.13 -0.57
C PHE A 68 0.30 10.33 0.53
N ASN A 69 1.64 10.30 0.56
CA ASN A 69 2.40 9.54 1.55
C ASN A 69 2.26 10.07 2.99
N LEU A 70 1.93 11.35 3.15
CA LEU A 70 1.74 12.03 4.44
C LEU A 70 0.30 11.89 4.96
N GLY A 71 -0.67 11.68 4.07
CA GLY A 71 -2.10 11.64 4.39
C GLY A 71 -2.71 10.25 4.43
N GLN A 72 -1.90 9.18 4.42
CA GLN A 72 -2.42 7.81 4.42
C GLN A 72 -3.10 7.50 5.74
N LYS A 73 -4.43 7.54 5.75
CA LYS A 73 -5.26 7.43 6.96
C LYS A 73 -5.14 6.04 7.61
N TYR A 74 -4.81 5.02 6.82
CA TYR A 74 -4.67 3.63 7.24
C TYR A 74 -3.31 3.30 7.89
N LYS A 75 -2.31 4.21 7.84
CA LYS A 75 -0.95 3.94 8.35
C LYS A 75 -0.83 3.96 9.88
N HIS A 76 -1.80 4.50 10.61
CA HIS A 76 -1.59 4.95 12.00
C HIS A 76 -2.21 4.09 13.11
N HIS A 77 -2.72 2.90 12.82
CA HIS A 77 -3.27 2.05 13.88
C HIS A 77 -2.32 0.90 14.22
N LYS A 78 -1.78 0.95 15.45
CA LYS A 78 -1.17 -0.22 16.11
C LYS A 78 -2.26 -1.28 16.27
N VAL A 79 -2.05 -2.44 15.65
CA VAL A 79 -2.67 -3.69 16.11
C VAL A 79 -1.95 -4.12 17.38
#